data_AF-A0A0A8XBV3-F1
#
_entry.id   AF-A0A0A8XBV3-F1
#
_cell.length_a   1.000
_cell.length_b   1.000
_cell.length_c   1.000
_cell.angle_alpha   90.00
_cell.angle_beta   90.00
_cell.angle_gamma   90.00
#
_symmetry.space_group_name_H-M   'P 1'
#
loop_
_entity.id
_entity.type
_entity.pdbx_description
1 polymer ?
#
loop_
_entity_poly.entity_id
_entity_poly.type
_entity_poly.pdbx_seq_one_letter_code
_entity_poly.pdbx_strand_id
1 'polypeptide(L)'
;MERREFDDFGNQMSFRFSNRRNGKDDHHLFEGEFESSDNHRGARRGDRHSRGREVGDISTSMCEKLADIIGGDILTTDPVCVVSRLRNIKATILGRRTRSPLALPFALSFENKRNGKTLNLGETVILQKEINPFLSELRKRGIIVTAVHNHWLFEDPRLMYMHWENIGDPFRFAEDSIEAAKDAGLF
;
A
#
# COMPACT_ATOMS: atom_id res chain seq x y z
N MET A 1 5.25 30.67 18.26
CA MET A 1 4.49 29.42 18.47
C MET A 1 3.15 29.62 17.78
N GLU A 2 3.05 29.28 16.48
CA GLU A 2 1.81 29.47 15.70
C GLU A 2 0.82 28.34 16.01
N ARG A 3 -0.42 28.71 16.34
CA ARG A 3 -1.53 27.76 16.48
C ARG A 3 -1.95 27.28 15.09
N ARG A 4 -2.03 25.97 14.91
CA ARG A 4 -2.62 25.33 13.73
C ARG A 4 -4.14 25.38 13.88
N GLU A 5 -4.84 25.99 12.93
CA GLU A 5 -6.31 25.92 12.85
C GLU A 5 -6.73 24.76 11.95
N PHE A 6 -7.73 24.02 12.42
CA PHE A 6 -8.34 22.86 11.77
C PHE A 6 -9.83 23.14 11.59
N ASP A 7 -10.46 22.58 10.56
CA ASP A 7 -11.91 22.66 10.38
C ASP A 7 -12.67 21.74 11.37
N ASP A 8 -14.00 21.84 11.41
CA ASP A 8 -14.88 21.03 12.27
C ASP A 8 -14.78 19.51 11.99
N PHE A 9 -14.08 19.10 10.93
CA PHE A 9 -13.83 17.72 10.56
C PHE A 9 -12.37 17.28 10.81
N GLY A 10 -11.53 18.15 11.37
CA GLY A 10 -10.14 17.85 11.72
C GLY A 10 -9.16 17.89 10.55
N ASN A 11 -9.54 18.43 9.40
CA ASN A 11 -8.61 18.66 8.29
C ASN A 11 -7.80 19.94 8.51
N GLN A 12 -6.52 19.87 8.19
CA GLN A 12 -5.61 21.02 8.28
C GLN A 12 -5.85 21.95 7.09
N MET A 13 -6.30 23.17 7.35
CA MET A 13 -6.46 24.19 6.31
C MET A 13 -5.08 24.63 5.81
N SER A 14 -4.93 24.69 4.48
CA SER A 14 -3.67 24.89 3.73
C SER A 14 -2.72 25.95 4.34
N PHE A 15 -1.44 25.60 4.44
CA PHE A 15 -0.35 26.50 4.83
C PHE A 15 -0.23 27.69 3.87
N ARG A 16 -0.52 28.91 4.35
CA ARG A 16 -0.12 30.16 3.67
C ARG A 16 1.28 30.53 4.12
N PHE A 17 2.27 30.41 3.24
CA PHE A 17 3.59 31.00 3.45
C PHE A 17 3.49 32.53 3.39
N SER A 18 3.60 33.18 4.53
CA SER A 18 3.83 34.62 4.63
C SER A 18 5.31 34.89 4.35
N ASN A 19 5.64 35.40 3.16
CA ASN A 19 6.95 36.00 2.90
C ASN A 19 6.84 37.53 3.03
N ARG A 20 7.58 38.10 3.99
CA ARG A 20 7.70 39.54 4.29
C ARG A 20 9.16 39.74 4.72
N ARG A 21 9.99 40.64 4.18
CA ARG A 21 9.86 41.78 3.26
C ARG A 21 11.25 42.10 2.68
N ASN A 22 11.26 42.77 1.53
CA ASN A 22 11.91 44.07 1.27
C ASN A 22 11.72 44.32 -0.23
N GLY A 23 11.09 45.37 -0.76
CA GLY A 23 10.55 46.62 -0.27
C GLY A 23 10.43 47.51 -1.53
N LYS A 24 9.37 48.32 -1.60
CA LYS A 24 9.02 49.32 -2.64
C LYS A 24 8.07 48.86 -3.76
N ASP A 25 6.81 49.15 -3.47
CA ASP A 25 5.88 50.02 -4.21
C ASP A 25 5.47 49.67 -5.65
N ASP A 26 4.15 49.45 -5.73
CA ASP A 26 3.19 49.92 -6.72
C ASP A 26 2.97 49.16 -8.04
N HIS A 27 1.82 48.46 -8.00
CA HIS A 27 0.76 48.40 -9.02
C HIS A 27 1.17 48.11 -10.47
N HIS A 28 0.90 46.87 -10.92
CA HIS A 28 0.01 46.65 -12.07
C HIS A 28 -0.52 45.20 -12.08
N LEU A 29 -1.82 45.09 -12.35
CA LEU A 29 -2.57 43.87 -12.61
C LEU A 29 -1.91 43.03 -13.70
N PHE A 30 -1.83 41.71 -13.51
CA PHE A 30 -1.80 40.75 -14.60
C PHE A 30 -2.61 39.52 -14.20
N GLU A 31 -3.77 39.38 -14.83
CA GLU A 31 -4.50 38.12 -14.93
C GLU A 31 -3.63 37.11 -15.66
N GLY A 32 -3.59 35.87 -15.17
CA GLY A 32 -2.84 34.77 -15.77
C GLY A 32 -3.72 33.54 -15.81
N GLU A 33 -4.34 33.33 -16.97
CA GLU A 33 -5.30 32.29 -17.30
C GLU A 33 -4.71 30.88 -17.23
N PHE A 34 -5.58 29.92 -16.89
CA PHE A 34 -5.32 28.50 -16.91
C PHE A 34 -5.58 27.99 -18.33
N GLU A 35 -4.54 27.86 -19.16
CA GLU A 35 -4.68 27.30 -20.50
C GLU A 35 -4.48 25.77 -20.53
N SER A 36 -5.56 25.10 -20.92
CA SER A 36 -5.57 23.76 -21.51
C SER A 36 -5.36 23.89 -23.02
N SER A 37 -4.51 23.05 -23.62
CA SER A 37 -4.47 22.93 -25.07
C SER A 37 -4.16 21.50 -25.52
N ASP A 38 -5.12 20.92 -26.24
CA ASP A 38 -5.01 19.72 -27.08
C ASP A 38 -4.52 20.06 -28.51
N ASN A 39 -3.97 19.04 -29.19
CA ASN A 39 -3.88 18.79 -30.65
C ASN A 39 -2.82 19.54 -31.52
N HIS A 40 -2.16 18.99 -32.57
CA HIS A 40 -2.19 17.69 -33.28
C HIS A 40 -1.03 17.58 -34.34
N ARG A 41 -0.58 16.34 -34.68
CA ARG A 41 0.10 15.83 -35.94
C ARG A 41 1.50 16.37 -36.31
N GLY A 42 2.51 15.61 -36.76
CA GLY A 42 2.73 14.20 -37.08
C GLY A 42 3.90 14.08 -38.10
N ALA A 43 4.94 13.28 -37.82
CA ALA A 43 5.94 12.86 -38.83
C ALA A 43 6.59 11.53 -38.44
N ARG A 44 6.54 10.55 -39.36
CA ARG A 44 7.06 9.19 -39.26
C ARG A 44 8.58 9.17 -39.42
N ARG A 45 9.29 8.36 -38.62
CA ARG A 45 10.41 7.48 -39.03
C ARG A 45 11.03 6.77 -37.82
N GLY A 46 11.20 5.46 -37.95
CA GLY A 46 12.10 4.67 -37.11
C GLY A 46 11.39 3.66 -36.24
N ASP A 47 11.01 2.54 -36.85
CA ASP A 47 10.75 1.26 -36.18
C ASP A 47 11.99 0.90 -35.34
N ARG A 48 11.96 1.25 -34.06
CA ARG A 48 12.74 0.55 -33.05
C ARG A 48 11.71 -0.28 -32.30
N HIS A 49 11.75 -1.58 -32.56
CA HIS A 49 11.38 -2.58 -31.58
C HIS A 49 12.02 -2.19 -30.24
N SER A 50 11.26 -1.45 -29.45
CA SER A 50 11.48 -1.27 -28.03
C SER A 50 11.33 -2.67 -27.47
N ARG A 51 12.46 -3.39 -27.40
CA ARG A 51 12.60 -4.59 -26.58
C ARG A 51 11.89 -4.27 -25.28
N GLY A 52 10.80 -4.99 -25.01
CA GLY A 52 10.04 -4.85 -23.77
C GLY A 52 11.06 -4.83 -22.65
N ARG A 53 11.03 -3.76 -21.83
CA ARG A 53 11.84 -3.72 -20.62
C ARG A 53 11.52 -5.03 -19.90
N GLU A 54 12.54 -5.86 -19.73
CA GLU A 54 12.48 -6.98 -18.81
C GLU A 54 11.92 -6.41 -17.50
N VAL A 55 10.73 -6.90 -17.15
CA VAL A 55 9.97 -6.46 -15.98
C VAL A 55 10.90 -6.61 -14.78
N GLY A 56 11.11 -5.50 -14.07
CA GLY A 56 11.86 -5.50 -12.84
C GLY A 56 11.22 -6.46 -11.85
N ASP A 57 11.90 -7.57 -11.64
CA ASP A 57 11.91 -8.43 -10.46
C ASP A 57 10.92 -9.60 -10.32
N ILE A 58 9.65 -9.51 -10.71
CA ILE A 58 8.70 -10.65 -10.62
C ILE A 58 7.84 -10.76 -11.88
N SER A 59 7.81 -11.94 -12.52
CA SER A 59 6.96 -12.19 -13.70
C SER A 59 5.49 -12.33 -13.31
N THR A 60 4.57 -11.98 -14.23
CA THR A 60 3.11 -12.21 -14.05
C THR A 60 2.80 -13.65 -13.63
N SER A 61 3.40 -14.63 -14.30
CA SER A 61 3.23 -16.06 -13.99
C SER A 61 3.76 -16.48 -12.61
N MET A 62 4.74 -15.75 -12.06
CA MET A 62 5.21 -15.97 -10.70
C MET A 62 4.22 -15.34 -9.70
N CYS A 63 3.70 -14.15 -10.03
CA CYS A 63 2.69 -13.47 -9.22
C CYS A 63 1.39 -14.29 -9.11
N GLU A 64 0.96 -14.95 -10.19
CA GLU A 64 -0.17 -15.89 -10.19
C GLU A 64 0.03 -17.02 -9.17
N LYS A 65 1.19 -17.68 -9.20
CA LYS A 65 1.51 -18.75 -8.25
C LYS A 65 1.55 -18.26 -6.80
N LEU A 66 2.02 -17.03 -6.56
CA LEU A 66 2.05 -16.44 -5.23
C LEU A 66 0.63 -16.11 -4.72
N ALA A 67 -0.28 -15.70 -5.61
CA ALA A 67 -1.69 -15.52 -5.29
C ALA A 67 -2.35 -16.86 -4.93
N ASP A 68 -2.04 -17.92 -5.70
CA ASP A 68 -2.55 -19.28 -5.44
C ASP A 68 -2.15 -19.80 -4.06
N ILE A 69 -0.91 -19.58 -3.62
CA ILE A 69 -0.40 -20.03 -2.29
C ILE A 69 -1.26 -19.49 -1.16
N ILE A 70 -1.58 -18.19 -1.22
CA ILE A 70 -2.41 -17.59 -0.19
C ILE A 70 -3.89 -17.89 -0.42
N GLY A 71 -4.30 -18.39 -1.59
CA GLY A 71 -5.70 -18.55 -1.97
C GLY A 71 -6.38 -17.20 -2.15
N GLY A 72 -5.71 -16.30 -2.85
CA GLY A 72 -6.14 -14.93 -3.14
C GLY A 72 -6.03 -14.57 -4.62
N ASP A 73 -6.13 -13.29 -4.90
CA ASP A 73 -6.08 -12.71 -6.24
C ASP A 73 -4.87 -11.77 -6.39
N ILE A 74 -4.49 -11.49 -7.64
CA ILE A 74 -3.50 -10.46 -7.95
C ILE A 74 -4.17 -9.09 -7.89
N LEU A 75 -3.59 -8.16 -7.12
CA LEU A 75 -4.00 -6.75 -7.12
C LEU A 75 -3.28 -5.95 -8.21
N THR A 76 -1.97 -6.17 -8.37
CA THR A 76 -1.20 -5.61 -9.47
C THR A 76 0.06 -6.44 -9.72
N THR A 77 0.58 -6.39 -10.95
CA THR A 77 1.86 -6.97 -11.36
C THR A 77 2.91 -5.93 -11.76
N ASP A 78 2.51 -4.66 -11.89
CA ASP A 78 3.38 -3.54 -12.28
C ASP A 78 3.01 -2.29 -11.46
N PRO A 79 3.96 -1.58 -10.83
CA PRO A 79 5.41 -1.83 -10.81
C PRO A 79 5.87 -2.93 -9.84
N VAL A 80 4.96 -3.50 -9.05
CA VAL A 80 5.25 -4.47 -7.98
C VAL A 80 4.24 -5.61 -8.06
N CYS A 81 4.65 -6.86 -7.82
CA CYS A 81 3.69 -7.95 -7.65
C CYS A 81 3.03 -7.84 -6.27
N VAL A 82 1.72 -7.60 -6.24
CA VAL A 82 0.93 -7.57 -5.01
C VAL A 82 -0.22 -8.57 -5.14
N VAL A 83 -0.31 -9.47 -4.17
CA VAL A 83 -1.36 -10.50 -4.09
C VAL A 83 -2.12 -10.31 -2.78
N SER A 84 -3.42 -10.58 -2.80
CA SER A 84 -4.25 -10.35 -1.63
C SER A 84 -5.43 -11.31 -1.56
N ARG A 85 -5.81 -11.64 -0.33
CA ARG A 85 -7.10 -12.23 -0.02
C ARG A 85 -7.78 -11.45 1.09
N LEU A 86 -9.10 -11.53 1.17
CA LEU A 86 -9.85 -10.80 2.18
C LEU A 86 -9.99 -11.60 3.48
N ARG A 87 -9.79 -10.91 4.60
CA ARG A 87 -10.13 -11.41 5.94
C ARG A 87 -11.64 -11.37 6.12
N ASN A 88 -12.24 -12.41 6.71
CA ASN A 88 -13.67 -12.48 6.95
C ASN A 88 -14.06 -11.89 8.32
N ILE A 89 -13.97 -10.57 8.46
CA ILE A 89 -14.30 -9.86 9.71
C ILE A 89 -15.60 -9.08 9.53
N LYS A 90 -16.51 -9.16 10.50
CA LYS A 90 -17.79 -8.41 10.55
C LYS A 90 -17.65 -6.92 10.91
N ALA A 91 -16.67 -6.23 10.30
CA ALA A 91 -16.40 -4.81 10.47
C ALA A 91 -17.39 -3.83 9.85
N THR A 92 -17.56 -2.69 10.52
CA THR A 92 -18.26 -1.50 10.05
C THR A 92 -17.38 -0.26 10.14
N ILE A 93 -17.55 0.67 9.18
CA ILE A 93 -16.92 1.99 9.15
C ILE A 93 -18.05 2.99 8.91
N LEU A 94 -18.14 4.07 9.71
CA LEU A 94 -19.29 5.00 9.70
C LEU A 94 -20.65 4.27 9.81
N GLY A 95 -20.70 3.19 10.61
CA GLY A 95 -21.89 2.36 10.79
C GLY A 95 -22.34 1.59 9.52
N ARG A 96 -21.48 1.47 8.50
CA ARG A 96 -21.75 0.69 7.28
C ARG A 96 -20.82 -0.51 7.20
N ARG A 97 -21.38 -1.67 6.86
CA ARG A 97 -20.62 -2.91 6.66
C ARG A 97 -19.59 -2.73 5.54
N THR A 98 -18.32 -3.02 5.81
CA THR A 98 -17.25 -3.01 4.80
C THR A 98 -16.87 -4.43 4.36
N ARG A 99 -16.55 -4.58 3.07
CA ARG A 99 -15.87 -5.74 2.47
C ARG A 99 -14.68 -5.28 1.62
N SER A 100 -14.26 -4.03 1.79
CA SER A 100 -13.23 -3.42 0.93
C SER A 100 -11.86 -4.06 1.19
N PRO A 101 -11.07 -4.34 0.14
CA PRO A 101 -9.66 -4.69 0.27
C PRO A 101 -8.83 -3.62 1.02
N LEU A 102 -9.29 -2.37 1.03
CA LEU A 102 -8.66 -1.28 1.80
C LEU A 102 -8.87 -1.43 3.31
N ALA A 103 -9.87 -2.19 3.74
CA ALA A 103 -10.19 -2.37 5.15
C ALA A 103 -9.83 -3.75 5.67
N LEU A 104 -10.02 -4.79 4.84
CA LEU A 104 -9.89 -6.19 5.24
C LEU A 104 -8.79 -6.99 4.52
N PRO A 105 -7.59 -6.43 4.27
CA PRO A 105 -6.56 -7.14 3.52
C PRO A 105 -5.92 -8.26 4.34
N PHE A 106 -5.50 -9.32 3.65
CA PHE A 106 -4.30 -10.09 3.91
C PHE A 106 -3.51 -10.05 2.61
N ALA A 107 -2.54 -9.16 2.54
CA ALA A 107 -1.83 -8.82 1.32
C ALA A 107 -0.33 -9.08 1.49
N LEU A 108 0.29 -9.59 0.42
CA LEU A 108 1.73 -9.76 0.31
C LEU A 108 2.21 -9.02 -0.95
N SER A 109 3.41 -8.47 -0.88
CA SER A 109 4.06 -7.83 -2.02
C SER A 109 5.50 -8.29 -2.16
N PHE A 110 5.96 -8.33 -3.42
CA PHE A 110 7.22 -8.91 -3.83
C PHE A 110 7.89 -8.02 -4.87
N GLU A 111 9.10 -7.55 -4.55
CA GLU A 111 9.84 -6.62 -5.41
C GLU A 111 11.36 -6.74 -5.22
N ASN A 112 12.11 -5.94 -5.98
CA ASN A 112 13.54 -5.72 -5.79
C ASN A 112 14.38 -7.01 -5.73
N LYS A 113 14.15 -7.92 -6.68
CA LYS A 113 14.81 -9.22 -6.80
C LYS A 113 16.30 -9.06 -7.10
N ARG A 114 17.14 -9.40 -6.13
CA ARG A 114 18.60 -9.37 -6.23
C ARG A 114 19.20 -10.70 -5.78
N ASN A 115 20.08 -11.26 -6.60
CA ASN A 115 20.78 -12.53 -6.30
C ASN A 115 19.82 -13.67 -5.89
N GLY A 116 18.67 -13.76 -6.55
CA GLY A 116 17.66 -14.78 -6.27
C GLY A 116 16.80 -14.56 -5.02
N LYS A 117 16.99 -13.44 -4.29
CA LYS A 117 16.15 -13.05 -3.14
C LYS A 117 15.33 -11.81 -3.47
N THR A 118 14.17 -11.69 -2.86
CA THR A 118 13.22 -10.58 -3.04
C THR A 118 13.05 -9.81 -1.75
N LEU A 119 12.72 -8.53 -1.84
CA LEU A 119 12.12 -7.80 -0.75
C LEU A 119 10.66 -8.23 -0.66
N ASN A 120 10.28 -8.78 0.49
CA ASN A 120 8.93 -9.28 0.72
C ASN A 120 8.30 -8.52 1.86
N LEU A 121 7.11 -7.99 1.63
CA LEU A 121 6.34 -7.24 2.62
C LEU A 121 4.95 -7.87 2.76
N GLY A 122 4.42 -7.89 3.97
CA GLY A 122 3.08 -8.35 4.27
C GLY A 122 2.31 -7.36 5.13
N GLU A 123 1.02 -7.23 4.85
CA GLU A 123 0.06 -6.49 5.66
C GLU A 123 -1.19 -7.34 5.88
N THR A 124 -1.73 -7.32 7.09
CA THR A 124 -3.11 -7.79 7.29
C THR A 124 -3.85 -6.96 8.32
N VAL A 125 -5.16 -6.82 8.12
CA VAL A 125 -6.05 -6.43 9.21
C VAL A 125 -6.06 -7.52 10.29
N ILE A 126 -6.00 -7.09 11.53
CA ILE A 126 -5.89 -7.98 12.68
C ILE A 126 -6.74 -7.45 13.84
N LEU A 127 -7.43 -8.36 14.54
CA LEU A 127 -8.14 -8.00 15.77
C LEU A 127 -7.15 -7.93 16.94
N GLN A 128 -7.45 -7.12 17.95
CA GLN A 128 -6.54 -6.95 19.09
C GLN A 128 -6.12 -8.27 19.77
N LYS A 129 -7.04 -9.24 19.86
CA LYS A 129 -6.79 -10.57 20.43
C LYS A 129 -5.90 -11.46 19.55
N GLU A 130 -5.82 -11.19 18.25
CA GLU A 130 -5.08 -11.97 17.26
C GLU A 130 -3.61 -11.50 17.16
N ILE A 131 -3.28 -10.31 17.67
CA ILE A 131 -1.95 -9.69 17.55
C ILE A 131 -0.84 -10.62 18.07
N ASN A 132 -0.90 -11.02 19.34
CA ASN A 132 0.17 -11.82 19.94
C ASN A 132 0.27 -13.23 19.33
N PRO A 133 -0.84 -13.96 19.07
CA PRO A 133 -0.79 -15.21 18.34
C PRO A 133 -0.08 -15.10 16.99
N PHE A 134 -0.51 -14.17 16.13
CA PHE A 134 0.05 -14.05 14.78
C PHE A 134 1.50 -13.59 14.78
N LEU A 135 1.83 -12.59 15.60
CA LEU A 135 3.20 -12.13 15.79
C LEU A 135 4.13 -13.26 16.26
N SER A 136 3.65 -14.12 17.17
CA SER A 136 4.44 -15.26 17.65
C SER A 136 4.68 -16.29 16.55
N GLU A 137 3.67 -16.58 15.74
CA GLU A 137 3.78 -17.53 14.62
C GLU A 137 4.70 -17.04 13.50
N LEU A 138 4.68 -15.73 13.19
CA LEU A 138 5.63 -15.13 12.25
C LEU A 138 7.07 -15.20 12.79
N ARG A 139 7.29 -14.90 14.07
CA ARG A 139 8.63 -14.94 14.68
C ARG A 139 9.19 -16.36 14.74
N LYS A 140 8.38 -17.38 15.00
CA LYS A 140 8.80 -18.79 14.96
C LYS A 140 9.34 -19.19 13.58
N ARG A 141 8.85 -18.54 12.51
CA ARG A 141 9.27 -18.74 11.11
C ARG A 141 10.42 -17.81 10.70
N GLY A 142 10.98 -17.02 11.62
CA GLY A 142 12.08 -16.10 11.34
C GLY A 142 11.67 -14.87 10.54
N ILE A 143 10.39 -14.54 10.50
CA ILE A 143 9.86 -13.34 9.83
C ILE A 143 9.85 -12.16 10.81
N ILE A 144 10.28 -10.98 10.33
CA ILE A 144 10.38 -9.77 11.14
C ILE A 144 9.02 -9.07 11.14
N VAL A 145 8.46 -8.81 12.32
CA VAL A 145 7.28 -7.94 12.49
C VAL A 145 7.76 -6.54 12.82
N THR A 146 7.40 -5.56 12.01
CA THR A 146 7.94 -4.18 12.08
C THR A 146 6.97 -3.16 12.64
N ALA A 147 5.67 -3.33 12.39
CA ALA A 147 4.66 -2.39 12.87
C ALA A 147 3.34 -3.06 13.24
N VAL A 148 2.69 -2.47 14.25
CA VAL A 148 1.28 -2.70 14.56
C VAL A 148 0.63 -1.33 14.77
N HIS A 149 -0.37 -1.01 13.97
CA HIS A 149 -1.04 0.30 13.99
C HIS A 149 -2.51 0.18 13.58
N ASN A 150 -3.17 1.31 13.34
CA ASN A 150 -4.58 1.36 12.96
C ASN A 150 -4.77 2.37 11.82
N HIS A 151 -5.66 2.06 10.87
CA HIS A 151 -5.99 2.93 9.73
C HIS A 151 -7.27 3.75 9.96
N TRP A 152 -8.25 3.18 10.67
CA TRP A 152 -9.61 3.74 10.78
C TRP A 152 -9.88 4.24 12.19
N LEU A 153 -10.62 5.34 12.31
CA LEU A 153 -11.18 5.78 13.60
C LEU A 153 -12.64 5.34 13.70
N PHE A 154 -13.06 4.93 14.90
CA PHE A 154 -14.45 4.58 15.23
C PHE A 154 -15.06 3.44 14.41
N GLU A 155 -14.21 2.57 13.86
CA GLU A 155 -14.60 1.29 13.28
C GLU A 155 -15.00 0.27 14.37
N ASP A 156 -15.89 -0.66 14.02
CA ASP A 156 -16.36 -1.71 14.92
C ASP A 156 -16.39 -3.08 14.22
N PRO A 157 -15.72 -4.13 14.73
CA PRO A 157 -14.85 -4.11 15.91
C PRO A 157 -13.57 -3.33 15.63
N ARG A 158 -12.81 -3.00 16.68
CA ARG A 158 -11.49 -2.33 16.55
C ARG A 158 -10.59 -3.12 15.58
N LEU A 159 -10.23 -2.47 14.47
CA LEU A 159 -9.34 -3.02 13.46
C LEU A 159 -7.94 -2.47 13.68
N MET A 160 -6.97 -3.36 13.84
CA MET A 160 -5.55 -3.03 13.82
C MET A 160 -4.94 -3.60 12.53
N TYR A 161 -3.71 -3.22 12.22
CA TYR A 161 -2.97 -3.67 11.05
C TYR A 161 -1.57 -4.07 11.50
N MET A 162 -1.11 -5.21 11.02
CA MET A 162 0.24 -5.71 11.29
C MET A 162 1.04 -5.74 10.01
N HIS A 163 2.30 -5.30 10.10
CA HIS A 163 3.27 -5.29 9.01
C HIS A 163 4.43 -6.23 9.33
N TRP A 164 4.83 -7.01 8.34
CA TRP A 164 5.98 -7.91 8.46
C TRP A 164 6.79 -7.98 7.16
N GLU A 165 8.07 -8.33 7.27
CA GLU A 165 8.99 -8.29 6.14
C GLU A 165 10.11 -9.32 6.26
N ASN A 166 10.71 -9.66 5.10
CA ASN A 166 12.03 -10.25 5.03
C ASN A 166 12.71 -9.97 3.68
N ILE A 167 13.98 -10.34 3.57
CA ILE A 167 14.67 -10.52 2.30
C ILE A 167 14.93 -12.01 2.11
N GLY A 168 14.29 -12.63 1.11
CA GLY A 168 14.33 -14.08 1.00
C GLY A 168 13.67 -14.64 -0.25
N ASP A 169 13.34 -15.92 -0.21
CA ASP A 169 12.57 -16.57 -1.26
C ASP A 169 11.08 -16.12 -1.17
N PRO A 170 10.48 -15.64 -2.28
CA PRO A 170 9.11 -15.12 -2.25
C PRO A 170 8.06 -16.21 -1.99
N PHE A 171 8.29 -17.44 -2.47
CA PHE A 171 7.35 -18.55 -2.26
C PHE A 171 7.37 -18.98 -0.80
N ARG A 172 8.56 -19.11 -0.21
CA ARG A 172 8.73 -19.41 1.21
C ARG A 172 8.08 -18.35 2.09
N PHE A 173 8.26 -17.07 1.76
CA PHE A 173 7.59 -15.99 2.49
C PHE A 173 6.06 -16.08 2.40
N ALA A 174 5.51 -16.40 1.23
CA ALA A 174 4.08 -16.54 1.04
C ALA A 174 3.50 -17.72 1.85
N GLU A 175 4.16 -18.89 1.79
CA GLU A 175 3.83 -20.09 2.56
C GLU A 175 3.87 -19.83 4.06
N ASP A 176 5.02 -19.34 4.57
CA ASP A 176 5.22 -19.08 5.99
C ASP A 176 4.23 -18.02 6.51
N SER A 177 3.87 -17.01 5.71
CA SER A 177 2.89 -15.99 6.07
C SER A 177 1.47 -16.55 6.21
N ILE A 178 1.01 -17.34 5.23
CA ILE A 178 -0.35 -17.90 5.26
C ILE A 178 -0.49 -19.02 6.31
N GLU A 179 0.55 -19.81 6.53
CA GLU A 179 0.59 -20.81 7.59
C GLU A 179 0.57 -20.16 8.97
N ALA A 180 1.37 -19.11 9.19
CA ALA A 180 1.32 -18.36 10.44
C ALA A 180 -0.07 -17.78 10.72
N ALA A 181 -0.75 -17.29 9.68
CA ALA A 181 -2.11 -16.79 9.81
C ALA A 181 -3.10 -17.91 10.19
N LYS A 182 -3.02 -19.07 9.54
CA LYS A 182 -3.86 -20.23 9.87
C LYS A 182 -3.62 -20.72 11.30
N ASP A 183 -2.36 -20.86 11.72
CA ASP A 183 -2.00 -21.33 13.06
C ASP A 183 -2.43 -20.33 14.15
N ALA A 184 -2.42 -19.04 13.83
CA ALA A 184 -2.93 -17.99 14.72
C ALA A 184 -4.47 -17.85 14.69
N GLY A 185 -5.17 -18.67 13.91
CA GLY A 185 -6.63 -18.69 13.83
C GLY A 185 -7.23 -17.49 13.10
N LEU A 186 -6.46 -16.89 12.18
CA LEU A 186 -7.00 -15.81 11.36
C LEU A 186 -8.08 -16.39 10.43
N PHE A 187 -7.80 -17.47 9.71
CA PHE A 187 -8.67 -18.03 8.67
C PHE A 187 -9.43 -19.29 9.10
#